data_AF-A0A960SFD0-F1
#
_entry.id   AF-A0A960SFD0-F1
#
_cell.length_a   1.000
_cell.length_b   1.000
_cell.length_c   1.000
_cell.angle_alpha   90.00
_cell.angle_beta   90.00
_cell.angle_gamma   90.00
#
_symmetry.space_group_name_H-M   'P 1'
#
loop_
_entity.id
_entity.type
_entity.pdbx_description
1 polymer ?
#
loop_
_entity_poly.entity_id
_entity_poly.type
_entity_poly.pdbx_seq_one_letter_code
_entity_poly.pdbx_strand_id
1 'polypeptide(L)' 'MLDAIVLNLDFASTLLDFAGAPILDDIQGQSFKTITTGASPKNWRNSMYYRFHEEGYGIGPHEGEGVRT' A
#
# COMPACT_ATOMS: atom_id res chain seq x y z
N MET A 1 -10.16 -4.54 16.56
CA MET A 1 -10.50 -4.43 15.13
C MET A 1 -9.19 -4.16 14.40
N LEU A 2 -9.00 -4.68 13.19
CA LEU A 2 -7.79 -4.42 12.41
C LEU A 2 -7.98 -3.09 11.67
N ASP A 3 -7.60 -1.98 12.31
CA ASP A 3 -7.74 -0.63 11.75
C ASP A 3 -6.49 -0.17 10.96
N ALA A 4 -5.62 -1.12 10.59
CA ALA A 4 -4.37 -0.82 9.91
C ALA A 4 -4.61 -0.39 8.46
N ILE A 5 -3.97 0.70 8.04
CA ILE A 5 -4.01 1.20 6.66
C ILE A 5 -3.15 0.28 5.77
N VAL A 6 -3.80 -0.61 5.04
CA VAL A 6 -3.18 -1.49 4.02
C VAL A 6 -3.47 -0.92 2.63
N LEU A 7 -2.43 -0.88 1.80
CA LEU A 7 -2.48 -0.33 0.44
C LEU A 7 -2.25 -1.43 -0.61
N ASN A 8 -2.68 -1.19 -1.84
CA ASN A 8 -2.43 -2.08 -2.97
C ASN A 8 -0.94 -2.39 -3.20
N LEU A 9 -0.04 -1.43 -2.93
CA LEU A 9 1.40 -1.62 -2.98
C LEU A 9 1.96 -2.64 -1.96
N ASP A 10 1.23 -2.98 -0.90
CA ASP A 10 1.70 -3.92 0.12
C ASP A 10 1.56 -5.40 -0.27
N PHE A 11 0.79 -5.70 -1.31
CA PHE A 11 0.50 -7.08 -1.70
C PHE A 11 1.76 -7.82 -2.20
N ALA A 12 2.61 -7.16 -2.97
CA ALA A 12 3.83 -7.78 -3.49
C ALA A 12 4.75 -8.25 -2.35
N SER A 13 5.08 -7.36 -1.41
CA SER A 13 5.87 -7.68 -0.21
C SER A 13 5.24 -8.77 0.64
N THR A 14 3.91 -8.76 0.77
CA THR A 14 3.19 -9.76 1.56
C THR A 14 3.23 -11.15 0.92
N LEU A 15 3.02 -11.26 -0.39
CA LEU A 15 3.11 -12.52 -1.11
C LEU A 15 4.51 -13.13 -1.03
N LEU A 16 5.56 -12.31 -1.20
CA LEU A 16 6.95 -12.75 -1.08
C LEU A 16 7.27 -13.25 0.34
N ASP A 17 6.82 -12.54 1.38
CA ASP A 17 6.99 -12.95 2.78
C ASP A 17 6.25 -14.27 3.11
N PHE A 18 5.04 -14.48 2.58
CA PHE A 18 4.37 -15.77 2.71
C PHE A 18 5.09 -16.89 1.95
N ALA A 19 5.68 -16.59 0.80
CA ALA A 19 6.45 -17.54 0.00
C ALA A 19 7.86 -17.82 0.57
N GLY A 20 8.32 -17.06 1.58
CA GLY A 20 9.69 -17.15 2.09
C GLY A 20 10.75 -16.63 1.10
N ALA A 21 10.34 -15.79 0.14
CA ALA A 21 11.21 -15.17 -0.83
C ALA A 21 11.75 -13.82 -0.32
N PRO A 22 12.92 -13.36 -0.79
CA PRO A 22 13.43 -12.03 -0.44
C PRO A 22 12.49 -10.95 -0.97
N ILE A 23 12.22 -9.94 -0.13
CA ILE A 23 11.54 -8.71 -0.54
C ILE A 23 12.57 -7.81 -1.22
N LEU A 24 12.24 -7.27 -2.39
CA LEU A 24 13.11 -6.39 -3.16
C LEU A 24 13.11 -4.97 -2.57
N ASP A 25 14.27 -4.31 -2.55
CA ASP A 25 14.46 -2.98 -1.92
C ASP A 25 13.68 -1.84 -2.61
N ASP A 26 13.27 -2.04 -3.88
CA ASP A 26 12.52 -1.07 -4.67
C ASP A 26 11.00 -1.17 -4.48
N ILE A 27 10.52 -2.21 -3.79
CA ILE A 27 9.10 -2.33 -3.45
C ILE A 27 8.75 -1.32 -2.37
N GLN A 28 7.85 -0.42 -2.69
CA GLN A 28 7.43 0.66 -1.79
C GLN A 28 6.52 0.18 -0.64
N GLY A 29 5.90 -1.00 -0.79
CA GLY A 29 5.02 -1.58 0.21
C GLY A 29 5.68 -2.48 1.23
N GLN A 30 5.00 -2.66 2.36
CA GLN A 30 5.48 -3.45 3.49
C GLN A 30 4.58 -4.67 3.67
N SER A 31 5.15 -5.82 4.03
CA SER A 31 4.36 -7.01 4.30
C SER A 31 3.38 -6.77 5.47
N PHE A 32 2.09 -7.03 5.24
CA PHE A 32 1.07 -7.00 6.30
C PHE A 32 0.83 -8.39 6.93
N LYS A 33 1.72 -9.37 6.71
CA LYS A 33 1.58 -10.73 7.24
C LYS A 33 1.29 -10.76 8.74
N THR A 34 2.00 -9.99 9.56
CA THR A 34 1.77 -9.94 11.02
C THR A 34 0.41 -9.35 11.40
N ILE A 35 -0.13 -8.46 10.56
CA ILE A 35 -1.47 -7.86 10.75
C ILE A 35 -2.54 -8.93 10.56
N THR A 36 -2.34 -9.85 9.61
CA THR A 36 -3.26 -10.99 9.41
C THR A 36 -3.36 -11.90 10.63
N THR A 37 -2.33 -11.92 11.49
CA THR A 37 -2.30 -12.68 12.74
C THR A 37 -2.71 -11.85 13.97
N GLY A 38 -3.24 -10.64 13.78
CA GLY A 38 -3.71 -9.77 14.88
C GLY A 38 -2.64 -8.89 15.52
N ALA A 39 -1.41 -8.87 14.99
CA ALA A 39 -0.33 -8.04 15.52
C ALA A 39 -0.17 -6.74 14.70
N SER A 40 -0.18 -5.60 15.38
CA SER A 40 0.10 -4.29 14.77
C SER A 40 1.59 -3.96 14.84
N PRO A 41 2.30 -3.81 13.70
CA PRO A 41 3.68 -3.36 13.69
C PRO A 41 3.79 -1.96 14.31
N LYS A 42 4.78 -1.75 15.20
CA LYS A 42 5.01 -0.44 15.84
C LYS A 42 5.27 0.69 14.84
N ASN A 43 5.81 0.37 13.67
CA ASN A 43 6.18 1.31 12.62
C ASN A 43 5.26 1.22 11.40
N TRP A 44 4.01 0.78 11.58
CA TRP A 44 3.05 0.78 10.48
C TRP A 44 2.67 2.21 10.09
N ARG A 45 2.34 2.40 8.81
CA ARG A 45 1.91 3.71 8.32
C ARG A 45 0.63 4.17 9.02
N ASN A 46 0.55 5.48 9.24
CA ASN A 46 -0.61 6.17 9.84
C ASN A 46 -1.38 7.02 8.81
N SER A 47 -0.99 6.94 7.54
CA SER A 47 -1.59 7.70 6.46
C SER A 47 -1.51 6.94 5.13
N MET A 48 -2.45 7.26 4.24
CA MET A 48 -2.52 6.78 2.87
C MET A 48 -2.36 7.96 1.92
N TYR A 49 -1.37 7.89 1.04
CA TYR A 49 -1.27 8.78 -0.12
C TYR A 49 -2.02 8.16 -1.31
N TYR A 50 -2.77 8.98 -2.03
CA TYR A 50 -3.33 8.62 -3.33
C TYR A 50 -3.01 9.71 -4.35
N ARG A 51 -2.79 9.29 -5.60
CA ARG A 51 -2.68 10.16 -6.75
C ARG A 51 -3.44 9.56 -7.91
N PHE A 52 -4.27 10.37 -8.54
CA PHE A 52 -5.04 10.08 -9.72
C PHE A 52 -4.58 11.01 -10.84
N HIS A 53 -4.30 10.42 -11.99
CA HIS A 53 -3.97 11.12 -13.21
C HIS A 53 -4.63 10.38 -14.37
N GLU A 54 -5.50 11.06 -15.08
CA GLU A 54 -6.19 10.55 -16.26
C GLU A 54 -6.06 11.55 -17.40
N GLU A 55 -5.55 11.05 -18.54
CA GLU A 55 -5.42 11.78 -19.79
C GLU A 55 -5.92 10.86 -20.92
N GLY A 56 -6.79 11.37 -21.80
CA GLY A 56 -7.27 10.61 -22.97
C GLY A 56 -8.73 10.86 -23.35
N TYR A 57 -9.20 10.14 -24.38
CA TYR A 57 -10.60 10.09 -24.84
C TYR A 57 -11.27 11.43 -25.19
N GLY A 58 -10.49 12.46 -25.53
CA GLY A 58 -11.03 13.79 -25.87
C GLY A 58 -11.60 14.56 -24.67
N ILE A 59 -11.39 14.05 -23.46
CA ILE A 59 -11.69 14.74 -22.21
C ILE A 59 -10.39 15.40 -21.73
N GLY A 60 -10.49 16.63 -21.20
CA GLY A 60 -9.34 17.33 -20.64
C GLY A 60 -8.70 16.55 -19.48
N PRO A 61 -7.43 16.85 -19.12
CA PRO A 61 -6.73 16.12 -18.08
C PRO A 61 -7.46 16.23 -16.74
N HIS A 62 -7.62 15.08 -16.06
CA HIS A 62 -8.18 14.99 -14.72
C HIS A 62 -7.09 14.58 -13.74
N GLU A 63 -6.85 15.43 -12.74
CA GLU A 63 -5.84 15.21 -11.72
C GLU A 63 -6.44 15.34 -10.33
N GLY A 64 -5.96 14.52 -9.41
CA GLY A 64 -6.30 14.62 -8.00
C GLY A 64 -5.28 13.91 -7.14
N GLU A 65 -4.89 14.50 -6.03
CA GLU A 65 -4.03 13.86 -5.04
C GLU A 65 -4.49 14.19 -3.63
N GLY A 66 -4.11 13.36 -2.67
CA GLY A 66 -4.42 13.62 -1.28
C GLY A 66 -3.82 12.61 -0.32
N VAL A 67 -3.90 12.99 0.96
CA VAL A 67 -3.46 12.17 2.09
C VAL A 67 -4.64 11.94 3.02
N ARG A 68 -4.88 10.69 3.40
CA ARG A 68 -5.89 10.30 4.39
C ARG A 68 -5.21 9.72 5.63
N THR A 69 -5.58 10.20 6.80
CA THR A 69 -5.10 9.73 8.12
C THR A 69 -6.19 9.00 8.87
#